data_AF-A0AAC9X461-F1
#
_entry.id   AF-A0AAC9X461-F1
#
_cell.length_a   1.000
_cell.length_b   1.000
_cell.length_c   1.000
_cell.angle_alpha   90.00
_cell.angle_beta   90.00
_cell.angle_gamma   90.00
#
_symmetry.space_group_name_H-M   'P 1'
#
loop_
_entity.id
_entity.type
_entity.pdbx_description
1 polymer ?
#
loop_
_entity_poly.entity_id
_entity_poly.type
_entity_poly.pdbx_seq_one_letter_code
_entity_poly.pdbx_strand_id
1 'polypeptide(L)'
;MTGTTSHEFLSARAAALWRLEDDLDPRSASYAEADQAGAGGDDPGGLRISRVMNWVRALGAYEDFWRETGRTPRENTRNRASLPAAERRLGEWARYQRRFEDGLSRYQEIRLDISPAFAWDPHHQSWQQNFDSCTRHVSATGQLPYLNAADPSEFALARWLGRQLRQLQTGTLLPDRADKLPELLTMKNRLIDTDWI
;
A
#
# COMPACT_ATOMS: atom_id res chain seq x y z
N MET A 1 18.10 0.69 9.08
CA MET A 1 18.51 1.75 8.14
C MET A 1 17.75 1.55 6.84
N THR A 2 16.49 1.98 6.78
CA THR A 2 15.72 1.98 5.53
C THR A 2 16.15 3.22 4.76
N GLY A 3 16.86 3.04 3.65
CA GLY A 3 17.13 4.14 2.73
C GLY A 3 15.79 4.68 2.26
N THR A 4 15.39 5.85 2.74
CA THR A 4 14.15 6.50 2.34
C THR A 4 14.27 6.82 0.86
N THR A 5 13.57 6.07 0.01
CA THR A 5 13.53 6.32 -1.42
C THR A 5 12.98 7.72 -1.66
N SER A 6 13.81 8.64 -2.17
CA SER A 6 13.41 10.02 -2.43
C SER A 6 12.43 10.09 -3.60
N HIS A 7 11.64 11.17 -3.64
CA HIS A 7 10.78 11.48 -4.79
C HIS A 7 11.56 11.48 -6.11
N GLU A 8 12.75 12.08 -6.10
CA GLU A 8 13.65 12.16 -7.24
C GLU A 8 14.12 10.77 -7.70
N PHE A 9 14.44 9.87 -6.77
CA PHE A 9 14.80 8.51 -7.14
C PHE A 9 13.62 7.78 -7.78
N LEU A 10 12.41 7.92 -7.21
CA LEU A 10 11.22 7.28 -7.74
C LEU A 10 10.88 7.82 -9.14
N SER A 11 10.90 9.14 -9.35
CA SER A 11 10.63 9.73 -10.66
C SER A 11 11.69 9.32 -11.70
N ALA A 12 12.97 9.34 -11.34
CA ALA A 12 14.05 8.87 -12.22
C ALA A 12 13.90 7.39 -12.59
N ARG A 13 13.55 6.54 -11.62
CA ARG A 13 13.32 5.10 -11.84
C ARG A 13 12.09 4.86 -12.73
N ALA A 14 10.98 5.55 -12.48
CA ALA A 14 9.79 5.44 -13.30
C ALA A 14 10.07 5.85 -14.75
N ALA A 15 10.78 6.96 -14.96
CA ALA A 15 11.15 7.42 -16.29
C ALA A 15 12.10 6.44 -17.00
N ALA A 16 13.01 5.79 -16.26
CA ALA A 16 13.87 4.75 -16.83
C ALA A 16 13.07 3.52 -17.27
N LEU A 17 12.12 3.05 -16.45
CA LEU A 17 11.26 1.92 -16.80
C LEU A 17 10.35 2.23 -18.00
N TRP A 18 9.72 3.41 -18.00
CA TRP A 18 8.86 3.85 -19.10
C TRP A 18 9.59 3.91 -20.44
N ARG A 19 10.84 4.40 -20.47
CA ARG A 19 11.66 4.45 -21.71
C ARG A 19 11.99 3.05 -22.27
N LEU A 20 11.85 1.98 -21.50
CA LEU A 20 12.06 0.61 -21.99
C LEU A 20 10.84 0.03 -22.72
N GLU A 21 9.66 0.63 -22.56
CA GLU A 21 8.40 0.05 -23.05
C GLU A 21 7.94 0.57 -24.42
N ASP A 22 8.71 1.46 -25.06
CA ASP A 22 8.42 2.06 -26.37
C ASP A 22 6.99 2.66 -26.46
N ASP A 23 6.50 3.22 -25.35
CA ASP A 23 5.19 3.87 -25.26
C ASP A 23 5.19 5.23 -25.98
N LEU A 24 4.27 5.39 -26.93
CA LEU A 24 4.12 6.59 -27.76
C LEU A 24 3.01 7.54 -27.27
N ASP A 25 2.34 7.27 -26.14
CA ASP A 25 1.32 8.18 -25.59
C ASP A 25 1.97 9.52 -25.14
N PRO A 26 1.63 10.67 -25.78
CA PRO A 26 2.18 11.97 -25.38
C PRO A 26 1.79 12.39 -23.95
N ARG A 27 0.74 11.79 -23.36
CA ARG A 27 0.41 11.99 -21.95
C ARG A 27 1.52 11.45 -21.06
N SER A 28 2.05 10.25 -21.33
CA SER A 28 3.13 9.67 -20.54
C SER A 28 4.36 10.57 -20.51
N ALA A 29 4.76 11.12 -21.66
CA ALA A 29 5.86 12.07 -21.76
C ALA A 29 5.61 13.33 -20.91
N SER A 30 4.39 13.89 -20.99
CA SER A 30 4.01 15.08 -20.19
C SER A 30 4.11 14.82 -18.69
N TYR A 31 3.63 13.65 -18.21
CA TYR A 31 3.73 13.26 -16.81
C TYR A 31 5.17 12.98 -16.37
N ALA A 32 5.96 12.32 -17.22
CA ALA A 32 7.38 12.05 -16.97
C ALA A 32 8.17 13.35 -16.81
N GLU A 33 8.02 14.30 -17.75
CA GLU A 33 8.70 15.59 -17.71
C GLU A 33 8.36 16.38 -16.44
N ALA A 34 7.07 16.45 -16.09
CA ALA A 34 6.63 17.17 -14.91
C ALA A 34 7.09 16.53 -13.58
N ASP A 35 7.12 15.20 -13.50
CA ASP A 35 7.56 14.47 -12.30
C ASP A 35 9.09 14.57 -12.14
N GLN A 36 9.84 14.60 -13.24
CA GLN A 36 11.30 14.79 -13.23
C GLN A 36 11.72 16.25 -12.96
N ALA A 37 10.95 17.24 -13.44
CA ALA A 37 11.23 18.66 -13.19
C ALA A 37 11.06 19.08 -11.72
N GLY A 38 10.36 18.27 -10.92
CA GLY A 38 10.01 18.57 -9.54
C GLY A 38 8.96 19.69 -9.43
N ALA A 39 8.32 19.81 -8.27
CA ALA A 39 7.21 20.76 -8.06
C ALA A 39 7.59 22.26 -8.17
N GLY A 40 8.86 22.58 -8.43
CA GLY A 40 9.46 23.91 -8.47
C GLY A 40 9.97 24.38 -9.85
N GLY A 41 9.66 23.68 -10.94
CA GLY A 41 9.94 24.18 -12.28
C GLY A 41 9.09 25.40 -12.62
N ASP A 42 9.74 26.49 -13.06
CA ASP A 42 9.07 27.70 -13.56
C ASP A 42 8.13 27.35 -14.72
N ASP A 43 6.88 27.79 -14.60
CA ASP A 43 5.80 27.60 -15.56
C ASP A 43 5.98 28.58 -16.74
N PRO A 44 6.31 28.12 -17.98
CA PRO A 44 6.39 29.01 -19.13
C PRO A 44 5.02 29.45 -19.65
N GLY A 45 3.92 29.00 -19.03
CA GLY A 45 2.55 29.21 -19.47
C GLY A 45 1.61 29.52 -18.31
N GLY A 46 1.99 30.51 -17.49
CA GLY A 46 1.19 30.99 -16.37
C GLY A 46 -0.25 31.30 -16.78
N LEU A 47 -1.17 30.42 -16.41
CA LEU A 47 -2.57 30.62 -16.03
C LEU A 47 -3.22 29.22 -15.90
N ARG A 48 -3.40 28.77 -14.64
CA ARG A 48 -4.00 27.48 -14.19
C ARG A 48 -2.98 26.34 -14.07
N ILE A 49 -2.75 25.87 -12.84
CA ILE A 49 -1.91 24.68 -12.59
C ILE A 49 -2.41 23.52 -13.47
N SER A 50 -1.55 23.03 -14.37
CA SER A 50 -1.85 21.93 -15.28
C SER A 50 -2.30 20.68 -14.51
N ARG A 51 -3.23 19.89 -15.06
CA ARG A 51 -3.66 18.59 -14.48
C ARG A 51 -2.46 17.70 -14.16
N VAL A 52 -1.42 17.76 -14.98
CA VAL A 52 -0.16 17.05 -14.81
C VAL A 52 0.53 17.45 -13.50
N MET A 53 0.75 18.75 -13.30
CA MET A 53 1.38 19.27 -12.07
C MET A 53 0.56 18.98 -10.81
N ASN A 54 -0.76 19.02 -10.90
CA ASN A 54 -1.62 18.65 -9.77
C ASN A 54 -1.47 17.17 -9.38
N TRP A 55 -1.32 16.29 -10.37
CA TRP A 55 -1.10 14.87 -10.12
C TRP A 55 0.26 14.62 -9.47
N VAL A 56 1.33 15.20 -10.01
CA VAL A 56 2.70 15.07 -9.45
C VAL A 56 2.75 15.58 -8.01
N ARG A 57 2.16 16.75 -7.74
CA ARG A 57 2.09 17.31 -6.38
C ARG A 57 1.27 16.45 -5.43
N ALA A 58 0.15 15.88 -5.90
CA ALA A 58 -0.69 15.02 -5.08
C ALA A 58 0.01 13.69 -4.73
N LEU A 59 0.69 13.06 -5.70
CA LEU A 59 1.51 11.87 -5.44
C LEU A 59 2.65 12.19 -4.47
N GLY A 60 3.36 13.30 -4.68
CA GLY A 60 4.41 13.75 -3.78
C GLY A 60 3.91 13.92 -2.34
N ALA A 61 2.82 14.66 -2.16
CA ALA A 61 2.21 14.85 -0.84
C ALA A 61 1.69 13.54 -0.22
N TYR A 62 1.22 12.59 -1.03
CA TYR A 62 0.77 11.27 -0.58
C TYR A 62 1.95 10.44 -0.05
N GLU A 63 3.06 10.44 -0.77
CA GLU A 63 4.30 9.76 -0.39
C GLU A 63 4.98 10.43 0.84
N ASP A 64 4.96 11.76 0.92
CA ASP A 64 5.43 12.51 2.09
C ASP A 64 4.62 12.16 3.34
N PHE A 65 3.29 12.16 3.23
CA PHE A 65 2.41 11.75 4.33
C PHE A 65 2.75 10.34 4.82
N TRP A 66 2.97 9.40 3.90
CA TRP A 66 3.35 8.03 4.26
C TRP A 66 4.71 7.97 4.96
N ARG A 67 5.70 8.74 4.50
CA ARG A 67 7.02 8.82 5.13
C ARG A 67 6.97 9.41 6.54
N GLU A 68 6.20 10.48 6.73
CA GLU A 68 6.10 11.19 8.01
C GLU A 68 5.31 10.40 9.04
N THR A 69 4.22 9.72 8.62
CA THR A 69 3.29 9.08 9.53
C THR A 69 3.46 7.57 9.64
N GLY A 70 4.23 6.96 8.74
CA GLY A 70 4.37 5.51 8.62
C GLY A 70 3.11 4.78 8.12
N ARG A 71 2.09 5.51 7.67
CA ARG A 71 0.81 4.96 7.19
C ARG A 71 0.31 5.72 5.98
N THR A 72 -0.53 5.09 5.18
CA THR A 72 -1.20 5.77 4.07
C THR A 72 -2.32 6.69 4.57
N PRO A 73 -2.66 7.75 3.81
CA PRO A 73 -3.86 8.54 4.02
C PRO A 73 -5.12 7.68 4.05
N ARG A 74 -6.01 7.91 5.03
CA ARG A 74 -7.21 7.09 5.20
C ARG A 74 -8.22 7.34 4.08
N GLU A 75 -8.45 6.33 3.25
CA GLU A 75 -9.45 6.38 2.16
C GLU A 75 -10.88 6.08 2.66
N ASN A 76 -11.00 5.08 3.54
CA ASN A 76 -12.27 4.57 4.03
C ASN A 76 -12.31 4.70 5.56
N THR A 77 -13.00 5.72 6.06
CA THR A 77 -13.26 5.93 7.50
C THR A 77 -14.74 6.17 7.74
N ARG A 78 -15.27 5.58 8.82
CA ARG A 78 -16.64 5.83 9.30
C ARG A 78 -16.85 7.26 9.80
N ASN A 79 -15.77 7.95 10.18
CA ASN A 79 -15.79 9.34 10.58
C ASN A 79 -14.86 10.16 9.68
N ARG A 80 -15.31 10.46 8.46
CA ARG A 80 -14.54 11.25 7.48
C ARG A 80 -14.40 12.71 7.90
N ALA A 81 -15.35 13.23 8.69
CA ALA A 81 -15.34 14.61 9.17
C ALA A 81 -14.24 14.86 10.22
N SER A 82 -13.76 13.81 10.92
CA SER A 82 -12.69 13.94 11.90
C SER A 82 -11.27 13.91 11.29
N LEU A 83 -11.13 13.71 9.97
CA LEU A 83 -9.83 13.74 9.32
C LEU A 83 -9.41 15.18 8.99
N PRO A 84 -8.12 15.54 9.17
CA PRO A 84 -7.59 16.77 8.61
C PRO A 84 -7.92 16.89 7.12
N ALA A 85 -8.27 18.10 6.67
CA ALA A 85 -8.70 18.32 5.29
C ALA A 85 -7.63 17.89 4.26
N ALA A 86 -6.34 18.01 4.60
CA ALA A 86 -5.22 17.56 3.76
C ALA A 86 -5.22 16.04 3.59
N GLU A 87 -5.26 15.27 4.70
CA GLU A 87 -5.29 13.80 4.65
C GLU A 87 -6.51 13.29 3.86
N ARG A 88 -7.68 13.90 4.08
CA ARG A 88 -8.90 13.54 3.37
C ARG A 88 -8.76 13.71 1.86
N ARG A 89 -8.15 14.79 1.39
CA ARG A 89 -7.89 15.02 -0.05
C ARG A 89 -6.93 13.98 -0.63
N LEU A 90 -5.89 13.61 0.11
CA LEU A 90 -4.93 12.59 -0.33
C LEU A 90 -5.59 11.21 -0.43
N GLY A 91 -6.42 10.83 0.55
CA GLY A 91 -7.19 9.59 0.50
C GLY A 91 -8.20 9.58 -0.67
N GLU A 92 -8.85 10.71 -0.94
CA GLU A 92 -9.73 10.85 -2.11
C GLU A 92 -8.97 10.75 -3.44
N TRP A 93 -7.79 11.36 -3.53
CA TRP A 93 -6.93 11.28 -4.71
C TRP A 93 -6.47 9.85 -5.00
N ALA A 94 -6.01 9.12 -3.99
CA ALA A 94 -5.56 7.73 -4.17
C ALA A 94 -6.70 6.80 -4.57
N ARG A 95 -7.89 6.97 -3.94
CA ARG A 95 -9.09 6.25 -4.35
C ARG A 95 -9.50 6.57 -5.80
N TYR A 96 -9.30 7.81 -6.24
CA TYR A 96 -9.56 8.19 -7.63
C TYR A 96 -8.60 7.47 -8.59
N GLN A 97 -7.31 7.35 -8.24
CA GLN A 97 -6.34 6.63 -9.08
C GLN A 97 -6.75 5.16 -9.28
N ARG A 98 -7.17 4.48 -8.20
CA ARG A 98 -7.66 3.08 -8.27
C ARG A 98 -8.94 2.95 -9.07
N ARG A 99 -9.89 3.88 -8.89
CA ARG A 99 -11.20 3.80 -9.55
C ARG A 99 -11.11 4.03 -11.06
N PHE A 100 -10.15 4.83 -11.50
CA PHE A 100 -9.98 5.23 -12.89
C PHE A 100 -8.61 4.79 -13.41
N GLU A 101 -8.19 3.59 -13.01
CA GLU A 101 -6.92 2.97 -13.42
C GLU A 101 -6.80 2.92 -14.94
N ASP A 102 -7.84 2.45 -15.65
CA ASP A 102 -7.92 2.42 -17.12
C ASP A 102 -7.75 3.80 -17.80
N GLY A 103 -7.87 4.89 -17.05
CA GLY A 103 -7.70 6.26 -17.53
C GLY A 103 -6.29 6.80 -17.40
N LEU A 104 -5.41 6.10 -16.69
CA LEU A 104 -4.03 6.50 -16.46
C LEU A 104 -3.20 6.35 -17.74
N SER A 105 -2.14 7.16 -17.85
CA SER A 105 -1.09 6.95 -18.84
C SER A 105 -0.09 5.91 -18.32
N ARG A 106 0.69 5.32 -19.23
CA ARG A 106 1.63 4.26 -18.85
C ARG A 106 2.67 4.71 -17.84
N TYR A 107 3.16 5.95 -17.97
CA TYR A 107 4.07 6.53 -16.96
C TYR A 107 3.42 6.61 -15.56
N GLN A 108 2.14 7.00 -15.48
CA GLN A 108 1.44 7.13 -14.20
C GLN A 108 1.27 5.76 -13.51
N GLU A 109 0.94 4.71 -14.26
CA GLU A 109 0.87 3.34 -13.75
C GLU A 109 2.21 2.91 -13.16
N ILE A 110 3.28 3.00 -13.96
CA ILE A 110 4.65 2.66 -13.52
C ILE A 110 5.03 3.44 -12.26
N ARG A 111 4.73 4.74 -12.23
CA ARG A 111 5.11 5.62 -11.13
C ARG A 111 4.34 5.31 -9.84
N LEU A 112 3.10 4.86 -9.95
CA LEU A 112 2.30 4.35 -8.83
C LEU A 112 2.76 2.96 -8.38
N ASP A 113 3.10 2.07 -9.31
CA ASP A 113 3.58 0.70 -9.04
C ASP A 113 4.84 0.66 -8.18
N ILE A 114 5.80 1.55 -8.47
CA ILE A 114 7.06 1.58 -7.74
C ILE A 114 6.98 2.38 -6.43
N SER A 115 5.86 3.06 -6.16
CA SER A 115 5.68 3.87 -4.96
C SER A 115 5.47 2.97 -3.73
N PRO A 116 6.34 3.02 -2.71
CA PRO A 116 6.15 2.21 -1.50
C PRO A 116 4.92 2.66 -0.68
N ALA A 117 4.40 3.87 -0.93
CA ALA A 117 3.24 4.40 -0.26
C ALA A 117 1.92 3.93 -0.90
N PHE A 118 1.89 3.57 -2.17
CA PHE A 118 0.67 3.29 -2.92
C PHE A 118 0.54 1.79 -3.20
N ALA A 119 -0.64 1.21 -2.93
CA ALA A 119 -0.95 -0.18 -3.26
C ALA A 119 -2.31 -0.28 -3.92
N TRP A 120 -2.38 -0.83 -5.13
CA TRP A 120 -3.61 -0.96 -5.92
C TRP A 120 -4.77 -1.58 -5.15
N ASP A 121 -4.49 -2.63 -4.36
CA ASP A 121 -5.43 -3.18 -3.39
C ASP A 121 -4.91 -3.03 -1.95
N PRO A 122 -5.25 -1.92 -1.25
CA PRO A 122 -4.80 -1.70 0.12
C PRO A 122 -5.45 -2.68 1.11
N HIS A 123 -6.62 -3.25 0.77
CA HIS A 123 -7.29 -4.22 1.62
C HIS A 123 -6.60 -5.58 1.55
N HIS A 124 -6.21 -6.02 0.36
CA HIS A 124 -5.40 -7.21 0.18
C HIS A 124 -4.02 -7.04 0.80
N GLN A 125 -3.33 -5.92 0.58
CA GLN A 125 -2.02 -5.66 1.18
C GLN A 125 -2.09 -5.68 2.72
N SER A 126 -3.07 -4.99 3.32
CA SER A 126 -3.25 -5.01 4.77
C SER A 126 -3.58 -6.40 5.30
N TRP A 127 -4.36 -7.19 4.56
CA TRP A 127 -4.63 -8.58 4.92
C TRP A 127 -3.35 -9.41 4.90
N GLN A 128 -2.55 -9.31 3.84
CA GLN A 128 -1.29 -10.04 3.69
C GLN A 128 -0.29 -9.70 4.80
N GLN A 129 -0.13 -8.41 5.14
CA GLN A 129 0.75 -7.98 6.23
C GLN A 129 0.38 -8.58 7.59
N ASN A 130 -0.92 -8.68 7.89
CA ASN A 130 -1.39 -9.32 9.12
C ASN A 130 -1.14 -10.83 9.08
N PHE A 131 -1.41 -11.48 7.94
CA PHE A 131 -1.11 -12.90 7.74
C PHE A 131 0.38 -13.21 7.92
N ASP A 132 1.26 -12.41 7.32
CA ASP A 132 2.71 -12.55 7.47
C ASP A 132 3.15 -12.32 8.92
N SER A 133 2.48 -11.42 9.63
CA SER A 133 2.74 -11.18 11.06
C SER A 133 2.34 -12.37 11.92
N CYS A 134 1.19 -13.01 11.66
CA CYS A 134 0.80 -14.25 12.31
C CYS A 134 1.80 -15.39 11.98
N THR A 135 2.21 -15.50 10.72
CA THR A 135 3.16 -16.52 10.26
C THR A 135 4.52 -16.36 10.95
N ARG A 136 5.04 -15.13 11.02
CA ARG A 136 6.28 -14.82 11.75
C ARG A 136 6.16 -15.13 13.24
N HIS A 137 5.03 -14.79 13.87
CA HIS A 137 4.80 -15.10 15.28
C HIS A 137 4.85 -16.62 15.51
N VAL A 138 4.10 -17.42 14.73
CA VAL A 138 4.11 -18.89 14.85
C VAL A 138 5.50 -19.47 14.58
N SER A 139 6.23 -18.93 13.61
CA SER A 139 7.59 -19.40 13.32
C SER A 139 8.56 -19.12 14.47
N ALA A 140 8.35 -18.04 15.23
CA ALA A 140 9.22 -17.65 16.34
C ALA A 140 8.85 -18.34 17.66
N THR A 141 7.55 -18.60 17.89
CA THR A 141 7.05 -19.10 19.19
C THR A 141 6.54 -20.54 19.15
N GLY A 142 6.33 -21.10 17.96
CA GLY A 142 5.63 -22.37 17.78
C GLY A 142 4.12 -22.29 18.02
N GLN A 143 3.59 -21.14 18.44
CA GLN A 143 2.20 -20.97 18.88
C GLN A 143 1.45 -19.94 18.03
N LEU A 144 0.12 -20.07 17.98
CA LEU A 144 -0.71 -19.01 17.41
C LEU A 144 -0.75 -17.81 18.37
N PRO A 145 -0.90 -16.58 17.86
CA PRO A 145 -1.09 -15.40 18.70
C PRO A 145 -2.24 -15.58 19.69
N TYR A 146 -2.02 -15.24 20.96
CA TYR A 146 -2.96 -15.49 22.04
C TYR A 146 -3.82 -14.26 22.38
N LEU A 147 -5.13 -14.47 22.51
CA LEU A 147 -6.11 -13.40 22.78
C LEU A 147 -5.99 -12.76 24.17
N ASN A 148 -5.25 -13.34 25.12
CA ASN A 148 -5.01 -12.71 26.43
C ASN A 148 -3.52 -12.43 26.65
N ALA A 149 -2.75 -12.28 25.56
CA ALA A 149 -1.37 -11.87 25.64
C ALA A 149 -1.25 -10.48 26.29
N ALA A 150 -0.25 -10.30 27.14
CA ALA A 150 0.06 -9.00 27.73
C ALA A 150 0.62 -8.02 26.68
N ASP A 151 1.25 -8.54 25.61
CA ASP A 151 1.70 -7.74 24.48
C ASP A 151 0.50 -7.26 23.63
N PRO A 152 0.28 -5.94 23.50
CA PRO A 152 -0.79 -5.40 22.67
C PRO A 152 -0.69 -5.81 21.20
N SER A 153 0.53 -6.04 20.69
CA SER A 153 0.75 -6.41 19.29
C SER A 153 0.27 -7.84 19.01
N GLU A 154 0.64 -8.80 19.87
CA GLU A 154 0.14 -10.17 19.82
C GLU A 154 -1.37 -10.22 20.01
N PHE A 155 -1.92 -9.49 20.99
CA PHE A 155 -3.36 -9.39 21.20
C PHE A 155 -4.09 -8.95 19.93
N ALA A 156 -3.58 -7.93 19.25
CA ALA A 156 -4.16 -7.44 18.00
C ALA A 156 -4.13 -8.49 16.88
N LEU A 157 -3.01 -9.22 16.74
CA LEU A 157 -2.87 -10.33 15.79
C LEU A 157 -3.85 -11.47 16.11
N ALA A 158 -3.99 -11.85 17.38
CA ALA A 158 -4.91 -12.89 17.83
C ALA A 158 -6.37 -12.52 17.51
N ARG A 159 -6.75 -11.26 17.75
CA ARG A 159 -8.08 -10.74 17.43
C ARG A 159 -8.34 -10.73 15.93
N TRP A 160 -7.33 -10.36 15.13
CA TRP A 160 -7.43 -10.40 13.68
C TRP A 160 -7.59 -11.84 13.18
N LEU A 161 -6.74 -12.78 13.63
CA LEU A 161 -6.76 -14.18 13.24
C LEU A 161 -8.09 -14.85 13.60
N GLY A 162 -8.61 -14.61 14.81
CA GLY A 162 -9.91 -15.14 15.24
C GLY A 162 -11.07 -14.67 14.35
N ARG A 163 -11.03 -13.43 13.85
CA ARG A 163 -11.99 -12.95 12.84
C ARG A 163 -11.83 -13.70 11.52
N GLN A 164 -10.60 -13.93 11.05
CA GLN A 164 -10.36 -14.64 9.79
C GLN A 164 -10.85 -16.09 9.86
N LEU A 165 -10.55 -16.80 10.95
CA LEU A 165 -11.02 -18.17 11.17
C LEU A 165 -12.55 -18.26 11.24
N ARG A 166 -13.23 -17.28 11.85
CA ARG A 166 -14.69 -17.20 11.82
C ARG A 166 -15.22 -17.00 10.39
N GLN A 167 -14.59 -16.12 9.60
CA GLN A 167 -14.98 -15.89 8.21
C GLN A 167 -14.81 -17.17 7.37
N LEU A 168 -13.70 -17.89 7.56
CA LEU A 168 -13.47 -19.20 6.95
C LEU A 168 -14.58 -20.20 7.32
N GLN A 169 -14.92 -20.31 8.61
CA GLN A 169 -15.98 -21.22 9.09
C GLN A 169 -17.34 -20.90 8.47
N THR A 170 -17.64 -19.61 8.27
CA THR A 170 -18.90 -19.14 7.66
C THR A 170 -18.89 -19.12 6.13
N GLY A 171 -17.78 -19.47 5.48
CA GLY A 171 -17.65 -19.41 4.02
C GLY A 171 -17.68 -18.00 3.42
N THR A 172 -17.37 -16.97 4.22
CA THR A 172 -17.38 -15.55 3.78
C THR A 172 -15.98 -15.00 3.49
N LEU A 173 -14.94 -15.80 3.71
CA LEU A 173 -13.56 -15.44 3.39
C LEU A 173 -13.28 -15.64 1.90
N LEU A 174 -12.54 -14.72 1.28
CA LEU A 174 -12.15 -14.85 -0.13
C LEU A 174 -11.33 -16.14 -0.36
N PRO A 175 -11.47 -16.82 -1.51
CA PRO A 175 -10.76 -18.08 -1.80
C PRO A 175 -9.25 -18.03 -1.55
N ASP A 176 -8.55 -17.06 -2.14
CA ASP A 176 -7.09 -16.91 -1.99
C ASP A 176 -6.64 -16.74 -0.53
N ARG A 177 -7.52 -16.21 0.34
CA ARG A 177 -7.28 -16.05 1.77
C ARG A 177 -7.62 -17.31 2.55
N ALA A 178 -8.64 -18.04 2.10
CA ALA A 178 -9.07 -19.30 2.67
C ALA A 178 -8.02 -20.40 2.49
N ASP A 179 -7.27 -20.39 1.40
CA ASP A 179 -6.20 -21.37 1.14
C ASP A 179 -5.00 -21.20 2.10
N LYS A 180 -4.71 -19.96 2.51
CA LYS A 180 -3.55 -19.62 3.34
C LYS A 180 -3.71 -19.96 4.83
N LEU A 181 -4.92 -19.87 5.39
CA LEU A 181 -5.13 -20.11 6.83
C LEU A 181 -4.89 -21.57 7.26
N PRO A 182 -5.32 -22.60 6.50
CA PRO A 182 -4.97 -23.99 6.78
C PRO A 182 -3.47 -24.25 6.79
N GLU A 183 -2.69 -23.58 5.94
CA GLU A 183 -1.23 -23.69 5.93
C GLU A 183 -0.63 -23.18 7.24
N LEU A 184 -1.11 -22.04 7.74
CA LEU A 184 -0.69 -21.49 9.04
C LEU A 184 -0.99 -22.45 10.20
N LEU A 185 -2.18 -23.07 10.20
CA LEU A 185 -2.56 -24.06 11.22
C LEU A 185 -1.72 -25.33 11.13
N THR A 186 -1.41 -25.78 9.92
CA THR A 186 -0.55 -26.94 9.67
C THR A 186 0.88 -26.67 10.14
N MET A 187 1.42 -25.49 9.86
CA MET A 187 2.73 -25.06 10.33
C MET A 187 2.81 -25.09 11.86
N LYS A 188 1.79 -24.57 12.55
CA LYS A 188 1.69 -24.63 14.02
C LYS A 188 1.73 -26.07 14.54
N ASN A 189 0.99 -26.98 13.91
CA ASN A 189 0.96 -28.38 14.36
C ASN A 189 2.31 -29.09 14.15
N ARG A 190 3.01 -28.83 13.04
CA ARG A 190 4.34 -29.42 12.79
C ARG A 190 5.39 -28.97 13.80
N LEU A 191 5.34 -27.72 14.25
CA LEU A 191 6.32 -27.19 15.21
C LEU A 191 6.15 -27.82 16.60
N ILE A 192 4.91 -28.09 17.01
CA ILE A 192 4.64 -28.88 18.23
C ILE A 192 5.25 -30.27 18.12
N ASP A 193 5.27 -30.85 16.91
CA ASP A 193 5.82 -32.18 16.68
C ASP A 193 7.36 -32.27 16.76
N THR A 194 8.06 -31.15 16.77
CA THR A 194 9.53 -31.10 16.84
C THR A 194 10.07 -30.84 18.25
N ASP A 195 9.24 -30.39 19.19
CA ASP A 195 9.67 -30.01 20.55
C ASP A 195 9.68 -31.21 21.55
N TRP A 196 9.47 -32.45 21.07
CA TRP A 196 9.44 -33.66 21.89
C TRP A 196 10.51 -34.73 21.57
N ILE A 197 11.59 -34.36 20.89
CA ILE A 197 12.77 -35.24 20.64
C ILE A 197 13.97 -34.80 21.47
#